data_AF-A0A2N3AQ93-F1
#
_entry.id   AF-A0A2N3AQ93-F1
#
_cell.length_a   1.000
_cell.length_b   1.000
_cell.length_c   1.000
_cell.angle_alpha   90.00
_cell.angle_beta   90.00
_cell.angle_gamma   90.00
#
_symmetry.space_group_name_H-M   'P 1'
#
loop_
_entity.id
_entity.type
_entity.pdbx_description
1 polymer ?
#
loop_
_entity_poly.entity_id
_entity_poly.type
_entity_poly.pdbx_seq_one_letter_code
_entity_poly.pdbx_strand_id
1 'polypeptide(L)'
;MEPKDDEKMKLDGIEFSEDVLFYGSPLRLKELVKLAEKCIGEVEGSNNVRLIVLETWLFIDFCIRELLMSGLGLNRVNIDACDLRYQLLPISFVRCIGLIEKLKKTHSGLPQDPNESAIKLPIHFVFFIKKHYPNFLSQLLDIEEEYYTKHVPELVTKKYNPLEVEIIPAPVQYSRIPKGWIKAVERIDKDWIKSANRLNDARNYAAHSYDSKKILQRMNCSGMSPVEHLKDECVKLLRDLIGVAMATEEEKKSRY
;
A
#
# COMPACT_ATOMS: atom_id res chain seq x y z
N MET A 1 13.23 12.74 24.83
CA MET A 1 13.31 13.37 23.50
C MET A 1 12.59 12.42 22.57
N GLU A 2 11.31 12.67 22.33
CA GLU A 2 10.49 11.86 21.42
C GLU A 2 11.09 11.96 20.01
N PRO A 3 11.20 10.85 19.26
CA PRO A 3 11.50 10.95 17.84
C PRO A 3 10.26 11.56 17.18
N LYS A 4 10.42 12.73 16.57
CA LYS A 4 9.40 13.31 15.71
C LYS A 4 9.24 12.40 14.50
N ASP A 5 8.04 11.87 14.30
CA ASP A 5 7.61 11.14 13.09
C ASP A 5 7.50 12.08 11.85
N ASP A 6 8.46 12.98 11.65
CA ASP A 6 8.41 14.07 10.65
C ASP A 6 9.57 14.01 9.63
N GLU A 7 10.10 12.84 9.30
CA GLU A 7 11.04 12.74 8.16
C GLU A 7 10.28 12.56 6.85
N LYS A 8 9.91 13.71 6.23
CA LYS A 8 9.50 13.78 4.83
C LYS A 8 10.52 13.04 3.96
N MET A 9 10.10 11.94 3.35
CA MET A 9 10.97 11.12 2.51
C MET A 9 11.22 11.85 1.18
N LYS A 10 12.38 12.51 1.04
CA LYS A 10 12.83 13.12 -0.23
C LYS A 10 13.67 12.12 -1.02
N LEU A 11 13.23 11.79 -2.23
CA LEU A 11 13.97 10.94 -3.17
C LEU A 11 14.05 11.69 -4.51
N ASP A 12 15.25 12.01 -4.97
CA ASP A 12 15.53 12.70 -6.25
C ASP A 12 14.74 13.99 -6.50
N GLY A 13 14.46 14.78 -5.45
CA GLY A 13 13.70 16.03 -5.57
C GLY A 13 12.18 15.87 -5.66
N ILE A 14 11.68 14.64 -5.44
CA ILE A 14 10.24 14.36 -5.30
C ILE A 14 9.92 14.36 -3.81
N GLU A 15 9.10 15.32 -3.36
CA GLU A 15 8.44 15.24 -2.06
C GLU A 15 7.27 14.26 -2.19
N PHE A 16 7.40 13.10 -1.56
CA PHE A 16 6.28 12.19 -1.41
C PHE A 16 5.39 12.70 -0.28
N SER A 17 4.11 12.93 -0.60
CA SER A 17 3.12 13.15 0.45
C SER A 17 3.03 11.87 1.30
N GLU A 18 2.67 11.98 2.58
CA GLU A 18 2.48 10.85 3.54
C GLU A 18 1.34 9.89 3.17
N ASP A 19 0.94 9.93 1.91
CA ASP A 19 -0.43 10.01 1.45
C ASP A 19 -0.54 9.18 0.13
N VAL A 20 0.35 8.19 -0.01
CA VAL A 20 0.40 7.31 -1.18
C VAL A 20 -0.45 6.07 -0.93
N LEU A 21 -1.25 5.66 -1.92
CA LEU A 21 -1.96 4.38 -1.97
C LEU A 21 -1.00 3.21 -2.28
N PHE A 22 0.15 3.19 -1.60
CA PHE A 22 1.25 2.24 -1.78
C PHE A 22 1.79 1.80 -0.43
N TYR A 23 2.09 0.51 -0.32
CA TYR A 23 2.78 -0.05 0.84
C TYR A 23 3.90 -0.96 0.36
N GLY A 24 5.14 -0.53 0.56
CA GLY A 24 6.32 -1.27 0.10
C GLY A 24 7.62 -0.51 0.28
N SER A 25 8.70 -1.02 -0.32
CA SER A 25 10.02 -0.39 -0.25
C SER A 25 10.09 0.91 -1.08
N PRO A 26 10.97 1.86 -0.73
CA PRO A 26 11.18 3.08 -1.52
C PRO A 26 11.60 2.83 -2.98
N LEU A 27 12.36 1.75 -3.23
CA LEU A 27 12.77 1.36 -4.58
C LEU A 27 11.55 1.03 -5.46
N ARG A 28 10.65 0.18 -4.94
CA ARG A 28 9.38 -0.17 -5.61
C ARG A 28 8.46 1.05 -5.79
N LEU A 29 8.44 1.98 -4.84
CA LEU A 29 7.69 3.23 -5.00
C LEU A 29 8.21 4.04 -6.19
N LYS A 30 9.54 4.19 -6.31
CA LYS A 30 10.17 4.88 -7.45
C LYS A 30 9.85 4.22 -8.79
N GLU A 31 9.83 2.89 -8.84
CA GLU A 31 9.43 2.14 -10.04
C GLU A 31 7.95 2.37 -10.38
N LEU A 32 7.07 2.36 -9.38
CA LEU A 32 5.64 2.61 -9.55
C LEU A 32 5.36 4.02 -10.08
N VAL A 33 6.04 5.03 -9.55
CA VAL A 33 5.92 6.44 -9.98
C VAL A 33 6.29 6.57 -11.46
N LYS A 34 7.41 5.98 -11.88
CA LYS A 34 7.82 5.98 -13.29
C LYS A 34 6.78 5.33 -14.21
N LEU A 35 6.20 4.21 -13.77
CA LEU A 35 5.13 3.54 -14.51
C LEU A 35 3.88 4.43 -14.61
N ALA A 36 3.55 5.15 -13.53
CA ALA A 36 2.41 6.03 -13.49
C ALA A 36 2.59 7.27 -14.38
N GLU A 37 3.77 7.91 -14.34
CA GLU A 37 4.11 9.04 -15.22
C GLU A 37 4.01 8.62 -16.69
N LYS A 38 4.49 7.42 -17.02
CA LYS A 38 4.35 6.87 -18.37
C LYS A 38 2.88 6.67 -18.74
N CYS A 39 2.09 6.04 -17.87
CA CYS A 39 0.66 5.82 -18.09
C CYS A 39 -0.10 7.15 -18.27
N ILE A 40 0.20 8.16 -17.46
CA ILE A 40 -0.39 9.51 -17.57
C ILE A 40 -0.04 10.12 -18.92
N GLY A 41 1.23 10.07 -19.34
CA GLY A 41 1.66 10.58 -20.64
C GLY A 41 0.95 9.91 -21.83
N GLU A 42 0.75 8.58 -21.77
CA GLU A 42 -0.01 7.84 -22.79
C GLU A 42 -1.49 8.24 -22.81
N VAL A 43 -2.10 8.45 -21.64
CA VAL A 43 -3.51 8.90 -21.52
C VAL A 43 -3.68 10.32 -22.08
N GLU A 44 -2.82 11.25 -21.68
CA GLU A 44 -2.88 12.65 -22.11
C GLU A 44 -2.61 12.78 -23.62
N GLY A 45 -1.64 12.02 -24.14
CA GLY A 45 -1.26 12.04 -25.55
C GLY A 45 -2.21 11.30 -26.50
N SER A 46 -3.10 10.45 -25.99
CA SER A 46 -4.01 9.66 -26.81
C SER A 46 -5.33 10.37 -27.08
N ASN A 47 -5.85 10.29 -28.31
CA ASN A 47 -7.23 10.67 -28.64
C ASN A 47 -8.14 9.44 -28.80
N ASN A 48 -7.59 8.24 -28.60
CA ASN A 48 -8.33 7.00 -28.71
C ASN A 48 -8.96 6.66 -27.36
N VAL A 49 -10.27 6.94 -27.25
CA VAL A 49 -11.10 6.66 -26.08
C VAL A 49 -10.93 5.25 -25.53
N ARG A 50 -10.82 4.25 -26.41
CA ARG A 50 -10.64 2.85 -26.02
C ARG A 50 -9.28 2.65 -25.36
N LEU A 51 -8.21 3.19 -25.94
CA LEU A 51 -6.86 3.07 -25.38
C LEU A 51 -6.76 3.78 -24.02
N ILE A 52 -7.32 4.99 -23.89
CA ILE A 52 -7.34 5.74 -22.62
C ILE A 52 -7.94 4.89 -21.49
N VAL A 53 -9.12 4.31 -21.74
CA VAL A 53 -9.82 3.47 -20.74
C VAL A 53 -9.05 2.19 -20.42
N LEU A 54 -8.52 1.49 -21.43
CA LEU A 54 -7.79 0.24 -21.23
C LEU A 54 -6.49 0.46 -20.47
N GLU A 55 -5.71 1.47 -20.85
CA GLU A 55 -4.43 1.79 -20.22
C GLU A 55 -4.62 2.16 -18.75
N THR A 56 -5.56 3.08 -18.49
CA THR A 56 -5.91 3.51 -17.13
C THR A 56 -6.36 2.33 -16.28
N TRP A 57 -7.26 1.48 -16.81
CA TRP A 57 -7.78 0.35 -16.05
C TRP A 57 -6.69 -0.69 -15.76
N LEU A 58 -5.81 -1.00 -16.71
CA LEU A 58 -4.71 -1.95 -16.53
C LEU A 58 -3.77 -1.50 -15.41
N PHE A 59 -3.41 -0.21 -15.41
CA PHE A 59 -2.56 0.35 -14.36
C PHE A 59 -3.24 0.29 -12.97
N ILE A 60 -4.51 0.66 -12.87
CA ILE A 60 -5.24 0.61 -11.59
C ILE A 60 -5.40 -0.84 -11.11
N ASP A 61 -5.74 -1.79 -11.99
CA ASP A 61 -5.83 -3.22 -11.62
C ASP A 61 -4.48 -3.74 -11.10
N PHE A 62 -3.38 -3.39 -11.77
CA PHE A 62 -2.03 -3.71 -11.31
C PHE A 62 -1.76 -3.16 -9.90
N CYS A 63 -2.04 -1.88 -9.66
CA CYS A 63 -1.80 -1.25 -8.36
C CYS A 63 -2.65 -1.87 -7.24
N ILE A 64 -3.92 -2.17 -7.50
CA ILE A 64 -4.81 -2.82 -6.53
C ILE A 64 -4.31 -4.22 -6.17
N ARG A 65 -3.82 -4.98 -7.15
CA ARG A 65 -3.21 -6.29 -6.91
C ARG A 65 -1.90 -6.18 -6.14
N GLU A 66 -1.02 -5.24 -6.48
CA GLU A 66 0.21 -4.96 -5.71
C GLU A 66 -0.10 -4.59 -4.26
N LEU A 67 -1.13 -3.77 -4.05
CA LEU A 67 -1.58 -3.40 -2.71
C LEU A 67 -2.04 -4.63 -1.93
N LEU A 68 -2.86 -5.51 -2.52
CA LEU A 68 -3.24 -6.78 -1.89
C LEU A 68 -2.04 -7.68 -1.60
N MET A 69 -1.09 -7.82 -2.54
CA MET A 69 0.12 -8.60 -2.35
C MET A 69 0.96 -8.10 -1.18
N SER A 70 1.07 -6.78 -1.03
CA SER A 70 1.83 -6.16 0.05
C SER A 70 1.15 -6.34 1.42
N GLY A 71 -0.17 -6.14 1.49
CA GLY A 71 -0.93 -6.29 2.74
C GLY A 71 -0.96 -7.73 3.24
N LEU A 72 -1.03 -8.70 2.32
CA LEU A 72 -1.00 -10.13 2.64
C LEU A 72 0.42 -10.69 2.81
N GLY A 73 1.47 -9.88 2.63
CA GLY A 73 2.86 -10.32 2.72
C GLY A 73 3.31 -11.28 1.62
N LEU A 74 2.53 -11.44 0.54
CA LEU A 74 2.78 -12.39 -0.55
C LEU A 74 3.97 -11.96 -1.43
N ASN A 75 4.36 -10.68 -1.38
CA ASN A 75 5.53 -10.16 -2.10
C ASN A 75 6.84 -10.88 -1.78
N ARG A 76 6.96 -11.51 -0.60
CA ARG A 76 8.18 -12.22 -0.16
C ARG A 76 8.40 -13.55 -0.86
N VAL A 77 7.35 -14.11 -1.45
CA VAL A 77 7.34 -15.43 -2.09
C VAL A 77 6.94 -15.36 -3.56
N ASN A 78 6.67 -14.16 -4.08
CA ASN A 78 6.39 -13.92 -5.49
C ASN A 78 7.68 -14.02 -6.30
N ILE A 79 7.68 -14.85 -7.34
CA ILE A 79 8.82 -15.05 -8.24
C ILE A 79 8.34 -14.88 -9.68
N ASP A 80 9.22 -14.46 -10.60
CA ASP A 80 8.82 -14.14 -11.99
C ASP A 80 8.18 -15.32 -12.73
N ALA A 81 8.61 -16.55 -12.42
CA ALA A 81 8.02 -17.77 -12.97
C ALA A 81 6.60 -18.06 -12.44
N CYS A 82 6.19 -17.42 -11.35
CA CYS A 82 4.94 -17.66 -10.66
C CYS A 82 4.37 -16.36 -10.09
N ASP A 83 3.70 -15.59 -10.95
CA ASP A 83 3.06 -14.34 -10.55
C ASP A 83 1.79 -14.60 -9.73
N LEU A 84 1.92 -14.49 -8.41
CA LEU A 84 0.86 -14.76 -7.45
C LEU A 84 -0.31 -13.77 -7.56
N ARG A 85 -0.12 -12.60 -8.17
CA ARG A 85 -1.18 -11.61 -8.40
C ARG A 85 -2.31 -12.17 -9.26
N TYR A 86 -1.96 -13.03 -10.21
CA TYR A 86 -2.90 -13.59 -11.18
C TYR A 86 -3.25 -15.06 -10.88
N GLN A 87 -2.50 -15.71 -9.99
CA GLN A 87 -2.77 -17.10 -9.59
C GLN A 87 -3.58 -17.22 -8.28
N LEU A 88 -3.35 -16.33 -7.31
CA LEU A 88 -3.86 -16.48 -5.95
C LEU A 88 -4.94 -15.45 -5.62
N LEU A 89 -4.77 -14.21 -6.07
CA LEU A 89 -5.76 -13.15 -5.83
C LEU A 89 -7.03 -13.35 -6.67
N PRO A 90 -8.17 -12.75 -6.27
CA PRO A 90 -9.38 -12.82 -7.07
C PRO A 90 -9.15 -12.36 -8.52
N ILE A 91 -9.74 -13.09 -9.47
CA ILE A 91 -9.64 -12.76 -10.91
C ILE A 91 -10.33 -11.41 -11.20
N SER A 92 -11.45 -11.14 -10.55
CA SER A 92 -12.26 -9.93 -10.77
C SER A 92 -11.71 -8.73 -9.99
N PHE A 93 -11.59 -7.59 -10.67
CA PHE A 93 -11.25 -6.29 -10.08
C PHE A 93 -12.18 -5.92 -8.92
N VAL A 94 -13.50 -6.07 -9.11
CA VAL A 94 -14.50 -5.79 -8.07
C VAL A 94 -14.30 -6.67 -6.84
N ARG A 95 -13.93 -7.94 -7.03
CA ARG A 95 -13.60 -8.84 -5.92
C ARG A 95 -12.30 -8.46 -5.22
N CYS A 96 -11.33 -7.89 -5.93
CA CYS A 96 -10.11 -7.36 -5.33
C CYS A 96 -10.43 -6.14 -4.44
N ILE A 97 -11.22 -5.19 -4.93
CA ILE A 97 -11.69 -4.05 -4.13
C ILE A 97 -12.47 -4.52 -2.90
N GLY A 98 -13.41 -5.44 -3.06
CA GLY A 98 -14.17 -6.00 -1.93
C GLY A 98 -13.29 -6.73 -0.91
N LEU A 99 -12.19 -7.36 -1.35
CA LEU A 99 -11.21 -7.94 -0.45
C LEU A 99 -10.46 -6.87 0.35
N ILE A 100 -10.05 -5.76 -0.28
CA ILE A 100 -9.45 -4.62 0.42
C ILE A 100 -10.41 -4.07 1.47
N GLU A 101 -11.68 -3.83 1.12
CA GLU A 101 -12.68 -3.32 2.07
C GLU A 101 -12.90 -4.28 3.24
N LYS A 102 -12.93 -5.60 2.97
CA LYS A 102 -13.07 -6.62 4.01
C LYS A 102 -11.85 -6.63 4.94
N LEU A 103 -10.64 -6.59 4.38
CA LEU A 103 -9.40 -6.55 5.17
C LEU A 103 -9.35 -5.29 6.03
N LYS A 104 -9.62 -4.11 5.46
CA LYS A 104 -9.73 -2.83 6.17
C LYS A 104 -10.72 -2.95 7.33
N LYS A 105 -11.96 -3.35 7.06
CA LYS A 105 -13.01 -3.48 8.09
C LYS A 105 -12.65 -4.47 9.20
N THR A 106 -12.06 -5.60 8.86
CA THR A 106 -11.70 -6.63 9.86
C THR A 106 -10.48 -6.24 10.68
N HIS A 107 -9.53 -5.50 10.12
CA HIS A 107 -8.22 -5.26 10.77
C HIS A 107 -8.05 -3.85 11.36
N SER A 108 -8.81 -2.84 10.94
CA SER A 108 -8.68 -1.46 11.46
C SER A 108 -8.93 -1.34 12.97
N GLY A 109 -9.73 -2.24 13.55
CA GLY A 109 -10.05 -2.25 14.99
C GLY A 109 -9.20 -3.21 15.83
N LEU A 110 -8.28 -3.97 15.22
CA LEU A 110 -7.47 -4.95 15.92
C LEU A 110 -6.12 -4.35 16.35
N PRO A 111 -5.64 -4.66 17.57
CA PRO A 111 -4.29 -4.29 17.97
C PRO A 111 -3.25 -4.95 17.05
N GLN A 112 -2.12 -4.27 16.81
CA GLN A 112 -1.00 -4.90 16.11
C GLN A 112 -0.36 -5.95 17.01
N ASP A 113 0.15 -7.03 16.42
CA ASP A 113 0.88 -8.05 17.17
C ASP A 113 2.17 -7.42 17.71
N PRO A 114 2.36 -7.36 19.04
CA PRO A 114 3.58 -6.78 19.62
C PRO A 114 4.84 -7.50 19.14
N ASN A 115 4.74 -8.78 18.75
CA ASN A 115 5.85 -9.57 18.21
C ASN A 115 6.33 -9.11 16.81
N GLU A 116 5.63 -8.19 16.15
CA GLU A 116 6.16 -7.52 14.95
C GLU A 116 7.29 -6.55 15.29
N SER A 117 7.25 -5.92 16.47
CA SER A 117 8.28 -5.00 16.96
C SER A 117 9.37 -5.72 17.78
N ALA A 118 9.27 -7.04 17.93
CA ALA A 118 10.27 -7.83 18.62
C ALA A 118 11.60 -7.83 17.86
N ILE A 119 12.70 -7.65 18.59
CA ILE A 119 14.06 -7.83 18.09
C ILE A 119 14.21 -9.31 17.71
N LYS A 120 14.31 -9.60 16.41
CA LYS A 120 14.48 -10.97 15.90
C LYS A 120 15.90 -11.18 15.42
N LEU A 121 16.60 -12.12 16.05
CA LEU A 121 17.93 -12.53 15.65
C LEU A 121 17.90 -13.95 15.07
N PRO A 122 18.64 -14.23 13.98
CA PRO A 122 18.78 -15.59 13.48
C PRO A 122 19.32 -16.51 14.58
N ILE A 123 18.71 -17.69 14.76
CA ILE A 123 19.08 -18.64 15.81
C ILE A 123 20.58 -18.98 15.77
N HIS A 124 21.15 -19.17 14.58
CA HIS A 124 22.59 -19.43 14.42
C HIS A 124 23.47 -18.27 14.91
N PHE A 125 23.03 -17.03 14.71
CA PHE A 125 23.73 -15.85 15.19
C PHE A 125 23.66 -15.75 16.72
N VAL A 126 22.50 -16.03 17.31
CA VAL A 126 22.33 -16.09 18.76
C VAL A 126 23.26 -17.14 19.37
N PHE A 127 23.32 -18.35 18.78
CA PHE A 127 24.24 -19.39 19.23
C PHE A 127 25.71 -19.00 19.11
N PHE A 128 26.08 -18.34 18.01
CA PHE A 128 27.44 -17.83 17.80
C PHE A 128 27.84 -16.82 18.88
N ILE A 129 27.00 -15.81 19.13
CA ILE A 129 27.24 -14.81 20.17
C ILE A 129 27.33 -15.48 21.54
N LYS A 130 26.38 -16.35 21.88
CA LYS A 130 26.36 -17.04 23.18
C LYS A 130 27.66 -17.79 23.45
N LYS A 131 28.24 -18.41 22.42
CA LYS A 131 29.48 -19.20 22.54
C LYS A 131 30.74 -18.35 22.57
N HIS A 132 30.81 -17.31 21.74
CA HIS A 132 32.05 -16.57 21.50
C HIS A 132 32.11 -15.19 22.20
N TYR A 133 30.95 -14.61 22.52
CA TYR A 133 30.80 -13.25 23.07
C TYR A 133 29.71 -13.18 24.15
N PRO A 134 29.84 -13.94 25.26
CA PRO A 134 28.80 -14.02 26.29
C PRO A 134 28.50 -12.68 26.97
N ASN A 135 29.52 -11.82 27.15
CA ASN A 135 29.34 -10.49 27.75
C ASN A 135 28.49 -9.59 26.84
N PHE A 136 28.70 -9.67 25.52
CA PHE A 136 27.88 -8.94 24.56
C PHE A 136 26.44 -9.46 24.56
N LEU A 137 26.23 -10.78 24.67
CA LEU A 137 24.88 -11.34 24.76
C LEU A 137 24.13 -10.78 25.98
N SER A 138 24.78 -10.69 27.14
CA SER A 138 24.16 -10.12 28.34
C SER A 138 23.74 -8.67 28.11
N GLN A 139 24.65 -7.84 27.58
CA GLN A 139 24.35 -6.44 27.27
C GLN A 139 23.21 -6.30 26.27
N LEU A 140 23.17 -7.18 25.26
CA LEU A 140 22.11 -7.19 24.26
C LEU A 140 20.75 -7.54 24.87
N LEU A 141 20.70 -8.50 25.79
CA LEU A 141 19.48 -8.86 26.52
C LEU A 141 19.00 -7.72 27.44
N ASP A 142 19.92 -7.03 28.11
CA ASP A 142 19.59 -5.88 28.97
C ASP A 142 19.00 -4.73 28.14
N ILE A 143 19.59 -4.43 26.97
CA ILE A 143 19.10 -3.42 26.02
C ILE A 143 17.73 -3.83 25.46
N GLU A 144 17.55 -5.12 25.15
CA GLU A 144 16.28 -5.66 24.66
C GLU A 144 15.17 -5.51 25.72
N GLU A 145 15.46 -5.83 26.98
CA GLU A 145 14.51 -5.65 28.09
C GLU A 145 14.15 -4.17 28.32
N GLU A 146 15.13 -3.26 28.25
CA GLU A 146 14.89 -1.81 28.34
C GLU A 146 14.00 -1.34 27.18
N TYR A 147 14.29 -1.78 25.95
CA TYR A 147 13.50 -1.46 24.77
C TYR A 147 12.06 -1.93 24.92
N TYR A 148 11.83 -3.20 25.30
CA TYR A 148 10.47 -3.72 25.48
C TYR A 148 9.74 -3.03 26.63
N THR A 149 10.40 -2.80 27.76
CA THR A 149 9.77 -2.10 28.89
C THR A 149 9.28 -0.71 28.51
N LYS A 150 10.03 0.00 27.65
CA LYS A 150 9.73 1.38 27.27
C LYS A 150 8.79 1.49 26.07
N HIS A 151 8.88 0.57 25.11
CA HIS A 151 8.25 0.73 23.80
C HIS A 151 7.23 -0.37 23.45
N VAL A 152 7.35 -1.57 24.02
CA VAL A 152 6.46 -2.72 23.75
C VAL A 152 6.22 -3.52 25.04
N PRO A 153 5.61 -2.92 26.08
CA PRO A 153 5.51 -3.53 27.41
C PRO A 153 4.74 -4.86 27.41
N GLU A 154 3.94 -5.12 26.38
CA GLU A 154 3.23 -6.38 26.18
C GLU A 154 4.16 -7.58 25.96
N LEU A 155 5.41 -7.36 25.54
CA LEU A 155 6.43 -8.41 25.37
C LEU A 155 7.21 -8.71 26.64
N VAL A 156 7.09 -7.87 27.69
CA VAL A 156 7.80 -8.10 28.94
C VAL A 156 7.10 -9.24 29.69
N THR A 157 7.78 -10.39 29.77
CA THR A 157 7.32 -11.52 30.56
C THR A 157 7.13 -11.08 32.02
N LYS A 158 5.88 -10.96 32.48
CA LYS A 158 5.63 -10.72 33.91
C LYS A 158 6.20 -11.91 34.70
N LYS A 159 7.09 -11.64 35.65
CA LYS A 159 7.56 -12.66 36.59
C LYS A 159 6.35 -13.22 37.32
N TYR A 160 6.10 -14.52 37.12
CA TYR A 160 4.98 -15.24 37.73
C TYR A 160 4.94 -14.99 39.25
N ASN A 161 3.84 -14.43 39.74
CA ASN A 161 3.58 -14.24 41.16
C ASN A 161 2.57 -15.32 41.62
N PRO A 162 2.97 -16.33 42.42
CA PRO A 162 2.13 -17.49 42.76
C PRO A 162 0.83 -17.15 43.52
N LEU A 163 0.67 -15.90 43.97
CA LEU A 163 -0.46 -15.42 44.76
C LEU A 163 -1.51 -14.66 43.92
N GLU A 164 -1.21 -14.34 42.66
CA GLU A 164 -2.18 -13.71 41.76
C GLU A 164 -2.95 -14.79 41.00
N VAL A 165 -4.27 -14.84 41.22
CA VAL A 165 -5.16 -15.66 40.41
C VAL A 165 -5.15 -15.07 39.00
N GLU A 166 -4.35 -15.65 38.10
CA GLU A 166 -4.33 -15.29 36.69
C GLU A 166 -5.70 -15.63 36.09
N ILE A 167 -6.55 -14.60 35.95
CA ILE A 167 -7.65 -14.64 34.99
C ILE A 167 -6.98 -14.82 33.63
N ILE A 168 -7.04 -16.02 33.06
CA ILE A 168 -6.53 -16.28 31.70
C ILE A 168 -7.29 -15.30 30.78
N PRO A 169 -6.65 -14.25 30.25
CA PRO A 169 -7.35 -13.31 29.40
C PRO A 169 -7.80 -14.07 28.14
N ALA A 170 -8.98 -13.73 27.64
CA ALA A 170 -9.41 -14.25 26.34
C ALA A 170 -8.30 -13.95 25.30
N PRO A 171 -7.99 -14.90 24.39
CA PRO A 171 -6.93 -14.72 23.43
C PRO A 171 -7.16 -13.43 22.63
N VAL A 172 -6.22 -12.49 22.73
CA VAL A 172 -6.29 -11.23 22.00
C VAL A 172 -6.13 -11.54 20.52
N GLN A 173 -7.10 -11.11 19.71
CA GLN A 173 -7.00 -11.23 18.26
C GLN A 173 -6.19 -10.05 17.72
N TYR A 174 -4.97 -10.32 17.26
CA TYR A 174 -4.13 -9.30 16.63
C TYR A 174 -4.42 -9.16 15.14
N SER A 175 -4.15 -7.96 14.61
CA SER A 175 -4.13 -7.73 13.17
C SER A 175 -3.01 -8.54 12.54
N ARG A 176 -3.32 -9.20 11.42
CA ARG A 176 -2.34 -9.86 10.54
C ARG A 176 -1.93 -8.98 9.36
N ILE A 177 -2.44 -7.76 9.32
CA ILE A 177 -2.20 -6.77 8.28
C ILE A 177 -1.41 -5.62 8.89
N PRO A 178 -0.30 -5.19 8.25
CA PRO A 178 0.54 -4.13 8.76
C PRO A 178 -0.22 -2.80 8.93
N LYS A 179 0.02 -2.09 10.03
CA LYS A 179 -0.59 -0.77 10.30
C LYS A 179 -0.40 0.22 9.13
N GLY A 180 0.79 0.23 8.52
CA GLY A 180 1.08 1.10 7.38
C GLY A 180 0.22 0.79 6.15
N TRP A 181 -0.10 -0.48 5.92
CA TRP A 181 -1.01 -0.88 4.85
C TRP A 181 -2.44 -0.40 5.12
N ILE A 182 -2.92 -0.51 6.36
CA ILE A 182 -4.25 -0.05 6.77
C ILE A 182 -4.40 1.46 6.49
N LYS A 183 -3.38 2.25 6.87
CA LYS A 183 -3.34 3.70 6.58
C LYS A 183 -3.39 3.97 5.06
N ALA A 184 -2.62 3.25 4.27
CA ALA A 184 -2.61 3.44 2.81
C ALA A 184 -4.02 3.24 2.21
N VAL A 185 -4.72 2.16 2.59
CA VAL A 185 -6.06 1.85 2.05
C VAL A 185 -7.20 2.70 2.61
N GLU A 186 -6.93 3.60 3.57
CA GLU A 186 -7.95 4.52 4.08
C GLU A 186 -8.51 5.42 2.97
N ARG A 187 -7.65 5.76 1.99
CA ARG A 187 -7.97 6.57 0.80
C ARG A 187 -8.87 5.89 -0.23
N ILE A 188 -8.97 4.55 -0.19
CA ILE A 188 -9.98 3.84 -0.97
C ILE A 188 -11.31 4.05 -0.25
N ASP A 189 -11.93 5.19 -0.55
CA ASP A 189 -13.24 5.58 -0.06
C ASP A 189 -14.34 5.22 -1.07
N LYS A 190 -15.59 5.54 -0.71
CA LYS A 190 -16.75 5.20 -1.53
C LYS A 190 -16.76 5.93 -2.87
N ASP A 191 -16.22 7.15 -2.94
CA ASP A 191 -16.22 7.96 -4.15
C ASP A 191 -15.16 7.45 -5.12
N TRP A 192 -13.97 7.12 -4.61
CA TRP A 192 -12.93 6.45 -5.38
C TRP A 192 -13.43 5.11 -5.93
N ILE A 193 -14.05 4.27 -5.09
CA ILE A 193 -14.61 2.97 -5.52
C ILE A 193 -15.67 3.16 -6.60
N LYS A 194 -16.53 4.17 -6.48
CA LYS A 194 -17.55 4.48 -7.49
C LYS A 194 -16.93 4.86 -8.83
N SER A 195 -15.87 5.67 -8.82
CA SER A 195 -15.15 6.04 -10.05
C SER A 195 -14.39 4.86 -10.66
N ALA A 196 -13.73 4.05 -9.84
CA ALA A 196 -13.04 2.84 -10.29
C ALA A 196 -14.00 1.79 -10.88
N ASN A 197 -15.18 1.61 -10.29
CA ASN A 197 -16.21 0.71 -10.83
C ASN A 197 -16.73 1.21 -12.19
N ARG A 198 -16.92 2.52 -12.34
CA ARG A 198 -17.32 3.13 -13.61
C ARG A 198 -16.27 2.92 -14.70
N LEU A 199 -14.99 3.07 -14.36
CA LEU A 199 -13.88 2.74 -15.25
C LEU A 199 -13.89 1.24 -15.62
N ASN A 200 -14.12 0.35 -14.66
CA ASN A 200 -14.23 -1.08 -14.93
C ASN A 200 -15.41 -1.42 -15.87
N ASP A 201 -16.55 -0.75 -15.73
CA ASP A 201 -17.69 -0.91 -16.62
C ASP A 201 -17.40 -0.40 -18.04
N ALA A 202 -16.73 0.76 -18.14
CA ALA A 202 -16.24 1.29 -19.41
C ALA A 202 -15.21 0.35 -20.05
N ARG A 203 -14.28 -0.21 -19.26
CA ARG A 203 -13.30 -1.21 -19.70
C ARG A 203 -13.97 -2.45 -20.24
N ASN A 204 -14.96 -2.99 -19.55
CA ASN A 204 -15.68 -4.19 -19.99
C ASN A 204 -16.31 -3.97 -21.36
N TYR A 205 -16.87 -2.78 -21.59
CA TYR A 205 -17.39 -2.45 -22.91
C TYR A 205 -16.29 -2.23 -23.95
N ALA A 206 -15.25 -1.47 -23.61
CA ALA A 206 -14.09 -1.20 -24.45
C ALA A 206 -13.33 -2.47 -24.87
N ALA A 207 -13.37 -3.53 -24.05
CA ALA A 207 -12.79 -4.83 -24.39
C ALA A 207 -13.46 -5.47 -25.62
N HIS A 208 -14.76 -5.23 -25.81
CA HIS A 208 -15.58 -5.87 -26.85
C HIS A 208 -16.08 -4.91 -27.93
N SER A 209 -15.86 -3.60 -27.79
CA SER A 209 -16.38 -2.58 -28.71
C SER A 209 -15.38 -1.45 -28.97
N TYR A 210 -15.44 -0.89 -30.18
CA TYR A 210 -14.70 0.29 -30.61
C TYR A 210 -15.56 1.57 -30.63
N ASP A 211 -16.83 1.49 -30.19
CA ASP A 211 -17.75 2.64 -30.18
C ASP A 211 -17.37 3.64 -29.08
N SER A 212 -16.58 4.65 -29.46
CA SER A 212 -16.12 5.73 -28.57
C SER A 212 -17.25 6.45 -27.86
N LYS A 213 -18.39 6.68 -28.52
CA LYS A 213 -19.52 7.41 -27.92
C LYS A 213 -20.13 6.61 -26.76
N LYS A 214 -20.30 5.29 -26.95
CA LYS A 214 -20.82 4.41 -25.90
C LYS A 214 -19.81 4.12 -24.78
N ILE A 215 -18.51 4.19 -25.06
CA ILE A 215 -17.47 4.14 -24.01
C ILE A 215 -17.52 5.42 -23.17
N LEU A 216 -17.55 6.60 -23.80
CA LEU A 216 -17.66 7.90 -23.13
C LEU A 216 -18.93 8.01 -22.26
N GLN A 217 -20.07 7.52 -22.77
CA GLN A 217 -21.32 7.48 -22.01
C GLN A 217 -21.19 6.66 -20.71
N ARG A 218 -20.46 5.54 -20.71
CA ARG A 218 -20.23 4.74 -19.49
C ARG A 218 -19.38 5.47 -18.47
N MET A 219 -18.46 6.31 -18.93
CA MET A 219 -17.66 7.20 -18.07
C MET A 219 -18.43 8.45 -17.65
N ASN A 220 -19.68 8.63 -18.09
CA ASN A 220 -20.47 9.86 -17.95
C ASN A 220 -19.82 11.10 -18.58
N CYS A 221 -18.93 10.90 -19.56
CA CYS A 221 -18.29 11.99 -20.30
C CYS A 221 -19.20 12.42 -21.46
N SER A 222 -19.73 13.63 -21.38
CA SER A 222 -20.60 14.24 -22.41
C SER A 222 -20.31 15.73 -22.56
N GLY A 223 -20.83 16.37 -23.61
CA GLY A 223 -20.63 17.79 -23.88
C GLY A 223 -19.71 18.06 -25.09
N MET A 224 -19.13 19.25 -25.14
CA MET A 224 -18.30 19.71 -26.27
C MET A 224 -16.92 19.05 -26.35
N SER A 225 -16.36 18.63 -25.21
CA SER A 225 -15.01 18.06 -25.09
C SER A 225 -15.00 16.73 -24.29
N PRO A 226 -15.78 15.71 -24.69
CA PRO A 226 -15.97 14.52 -23.89
C PRO A 226 -14.70 13.67 -23.76
N VAL A 227 -13.79 13.73 -24.74
CA VAL A 227 -12.50 13.03 -24.68
C VAL A 227 -11.56 13.69 -23.66
N GLU A 228 -11.53 15.02 -23.59
CA GLU A 228 -10.72 15.72 -22.58
C GLU A 228 -11.27 15.47 -21.17
N HIS A 229 -12.60 15.50 -21.00
CA HIS A 229 -13.20 15.11 -19.71
C HIS A 229 -12.85 13.67 -19.30
N LEU A 230 -12.75 12.74 -20.26
CA LEU A 230 -12.31 11.38 -19.99
C LEU A 230 -10.85 11.32 -19.52
N LYS A 231 -9.96 12.07 -20.17
CA LYS A 231 -8.55 12.17 -19.78
C LYS A 231 -8.42 12.71 -18.37
N ASP A 232 -9.11 13.80 -18.05
CA ASP A 232 -9.08 14.43 -16.72
C ASP A 232 -9.52 13.44 -15.63
N GLU A 233 -10.62 12.73 -15.84
CA GLU A 233 -11.12 11.71 -14.90
C GLU A 233 -10.12 10.55 -14.72
N CYS A 234 -9.53 10.07 -15.83
CA CYS A 234 -8.54 8.99 -15.78
C CYS A 234 -7.24 9.42 -15.09
N VAL A 235 -6.71 10.58 -15.45
CA VAL A 235 -5.49 11.14 -14.83
C VAL A 235 -5.72 11.41 -13.35
N LYS A 236 -6.89 11.91 -12.96
CA LYS A 236 -7.25 12.07 -11.54
C LYS A 236 -7.20 10.73 -10.81
N LEU A 237 -7.84 9.69 -11.35
CA LEU A 237 -7.80 8.35 -10.75
C LEU A 237 -6.37 7.80 -10.61
N LEU A 238 -5.51 8.02 -11.63
CA LEU A 238 -4.11 7.61 -11.58
C LEU A 238 -3.35 8.36 -10.49
N ARG A 239 -3.51 9.69 -10.41
CA ARG A 239 -2.85 10.57 -9.43
C ARG A 239 -3.26 10.26 -8.00
N ASP A 240 -4.55 10.04 -7.76
CA ASP A 240 -5.09 9.65 -6.45
C ASP A 240 -4.42 8.35 -5.95
N LEU A 241 -4.09 7.42 -6.86
CA LEU A 241 -3.47 6.13 -6.56
C LEU A 241 -1.97 6.22 -6.23
N ILE A 242 -1.26 7.17 -6.83
CA ILE A 242 0.19 7.35 -6.61
C ILE A 242 0.54 8.42 -5.57
N GLY A 243 -0.45 9.11 -4.99
CA GLY A 243 -0.22 10.16 -4.00
C GLY A 243 0.66 11.30 -4.51
N VAL A 244 0.75 11.47 -5.84
CA VAL A 244 1.51 12.55 -6.47
C VAL A 244 0.62 13.79 -6.47
N ALA A 245 0.71 14.56 -5.39
CA ALA A 245 0.49 16.00 -5.52
C ALA A 245 1.60 16.52 -6.44
N MET A 246 1.26 17.28 -7.49
CA MET A 246 2.30 17.90 -8.30
C MET A 246 3.23 18.68 -7.36
N ALA A 247 4.53 18.41 -7.41
CA ALA A 247 5.50 19.41 -7.02
C ALA A 247 5.18 20.62 -7.91
N THR A 248 4.53 21.63 -7.35
CA THR A 248 4.26 22.87 -8.07
C THR A 248 5.59 23.37 -8.61
N GLU A 249 5.62 23.73 -9.89
CA GLU A 249 6.81 24.19 -10.63
C GLU A 249 7.47 25.46 -10.02
N GLU A 250 7.01 25.93 -8.87
CA GLU A 250 7.53 27.11 -8.17
C GLU A 250 8.93 26.90 -7.58
N GLU A 251 9.35 25.66 -7.27
CA GLU A 251 10.71 25.44 -6.75
C GLU A 251 11.81 25.49 -7.81
N LYS A 252 11.48 25.36 -9.11
CA LYS A 252 12.47 25.49 -10.20
C LYS A 252 12.79 26.95 -10.57
N LYS A 253 11.99 27.93 -10.12
CA LYS A 253 12.27 29.36 -10.34
C LYS A 253 13.00 30.04 -9.18
N SER A 254 13.19 29.38 -8.04
CA SER A 254 13.91 29.94 -6.88
C SER A 254 15.39 29.55 -6.81
N ARG A 255 15.93 28.94 -7.88
CA ARG A 255 17.37 28.68 -8.04
C ARG A 255 17.88 29.28 -9.33
N TYR A 256 17.72 30.60 -9.47
CA TYR A 256 18.63 31.47 -10.22
C TYR A 256 18.73 32.81 -9.50
#